data_AF-A0A7R9MQM3-F1
#
_entry.id   AF-A0A7R9MQM3-F1
#
_cell.length_a   1.000
_cell.length_b   1.000
_cell.length_c   1.000
_cell.angle_alpha   90.00
_cell.angle_beta   90.00
_cell.angle_gamma   90.00
#
_symmetry.space_group_name_H-M   'P 1'
#
loop_
_entity.id
_entity.type
_entity.pdbx_description
1 polymer ?
#
loop_
_entity_poly.entity_id
_entity_poly.type
_entity_poly.pdbx_seq_one_letter_code
_entity_poly.pdbx_strand_id
1 'polypeptide(L)'
;MSEQQLDHALDLMRRLPPQQIEKNLSDLIDLVPNLCEDLLSSVDQPLKIARDKENGRDYLLCDYNRDGDSYRSPWSNKYDPPLEDGAMPSDKLRHLEVDANQAFDQYREMYFEGGVSSVYLWDLDHGFA
;
A
#
# COMPACT_ATOMS: atom_id res chain seq x y z
N MET A 1 -22.80 11.50 -9.86
CA MET A 1 -23.44 10.22 -9.48
C MET A 1 -22.42 9.34 -8.79
N SER A 2 -21.26 9.03 -9.39
CA SER A 2 -20.17 8.30 -8.71
C SER A 2 -19.57 9.06 -7.52
N GLU A 3 -19.31 10.37 -7.66
CA GLU A 3 -18.72 11.20 -6.59
C GLU A 3 -19.57 11.22 -5.32
N GLN A 4 -20.90 11.37 -5.45
CA GLN A 4 -21.82 11.31 -4.32
C GLN A 4 -21.88 9.92 -3.69
N GLN A 5 -21.75 8.86 -4.49
CA GLN A 5 -21.68 7.49 -3.96
C GLN A 5 -20.38 7.25 -3.19
N LEU A 6 -19.26 7.78 -3.68
CA LEU A 6 -17.97 7.73 -2.97
C LEU A 6 -18.05 8.48 -1.63
N ASP A 7 -18.60 9.69 -1.61
CA ASP A 7 -18.81 10.45 -0.37
C ASP A 7 -19.63 9.66 0.66
N HIS A 8 -20.70 8.99 0.22
CA HIS A 8 -21.53 8.16 1.09
C HIS A 8 -20.81 6.89 1.56
N ALA A 9 -20.01 6.26 0.69
CA ALA A 9 -19.21 5.10 1.02
C ALA A 9 -18.13 5.43 2.07
N LEU A 10 -17.45 6.58 1.92
CA LEU A 10 -16.47 7.08 2.88
C LEU A 10 -17.13 7.49 4.21
N ASP A 11 -18.33 8.09 4.19
CA ASP A 11 -19.11 8.35 5.39
C ASP A 11 -19.51 7.06 6.12
N LEU A 12 -19.86 6.00 5.37
CA LEU A 12 -20.18 4.69 5.95
C LEU A 12 -18.96 4.07 6.66
N MET A 13 -17.79 4.09 6.03
CA MET A 13 -16.54 3.57 6.62
C MET A 13 -16.12 4.32 7.89
N ARG A 14 -16.49 5.59 8.05
CA ARG A 14 -16.28 6.37 9.29
C ARG A 14 -17.23 6.00 10.43
N ARG A 15 -18.33 5.30 10.15
CA ARG A 15 -19.38 4.97 11.12
C ARG A 15 -19.44 3.48 11.49
N LEU A 16 -19.05 2.60 10.57
CA LEU A 16 -19.02 1.17 10.83
C LEU A 16 -17.93 0.82 11.88
N PRO A 17 -18.10 -0.29 12.63
CA PRO A 17 -17.12 -0.71 13.61
C PRO A 17 -15.73 -0.93 12.99
N PRO A 18 -14.68 -0.21 13.43
CA PRO A 18 -13.35 -0.29 12.81
C PRO A 18 -12.69 -1.67 13.00
N GLN A 19 -13.15 -2.48 13.95
CA GLN A 19 -12.66 -3.86 14.15
C GLN A 19 -12.99 -4.78 12.96
N GLN A 20 -13.93 -4.40 12.10
CA GLN A 20 -14.35 -5.16 10.92
C GLN A 20 -13.94 -4.48 9.61
N ILE A 21 -12.97 -3.55 9.65
CA ILE A 21 -12.63 -2.70 8.50
C ILE A 21 -12.35 -3.47 7.19
N GLU A 22 -11.61 -4.58 7.25
CA GLU A 22 -11.33 -5.40 6.06
C GLU A 22 -12.62 -5.98 5.47
N LYS A 23 -13.51 -6.49 6.33
CA LYS A 23 -14.80 -7.04 5.91
C LYS A 23 -15.73 -5.94 5.39
N ASN A 24 -15.80 -4.82 6.09
CA ASN A 24 -16.64 -3.68 5.70
C ASN A 24 -16.25 -3.17 4.31
N LEU A 25 -14.95 -3.06 4.02
CA LEU A 25 -14.46 -2.64 2.72
C LEU A 25 -14.80 -3.66 1.64
N SER A 26 -14.60 -4.96 1.89
CA SER A 26 -14.99 -6.03 0.98
C SER A 26 -16.50 -6.00 0.68
N ASP A 27 -17.34 -5.91 1.71
CA ASP A 27 -18.80 -5.85 1.56
C ASP A 27 -19.23 -4.59 0.78
N LEU A 28 -18.49 -3.48 0.92
CA LEU A 28 -18.77 -2.22 0.23
C LEU A 28 -18.37 -2.26 -1.26
N ILE A 29 -17.25 -2.93 -1.58
CA ILE A 29 -16.83 -3.20 -2.95
C ILE A 29 -17.85 -4.13 -3.62
N ASP A 30 -18.32 -5.17 -2.94
CA ASP A 30 -19.35 -6.07 -3.47
C ASP A 30 -20.69 -5.33 -3.72
N LEU A 31 -21.03 -4.37 -2.85
CA LEU A 31 -22.24 -3.56 -2.98
C LEU A 31 -22.17 -2.55 -4.13
N VAL A 32 -21.00 -1.93 -4.34
CA VAL A 32 -20.78 -0.93 -5.40
C VAL A 32 -19.46 -1.21 -6.14
N PRO A 33 -19.41 -2.23 -7.02
CA PRO A 33 -18.17 -2.67 -7.67
C PRO A 33 -17.48 -1.58 -8.51
N ASN A 34 -18.26 -0.63 -9.02
CA ASN A 34 -17.76 0.49 -9.83
C ASN A 34 -16.84 1.45 -9.06
N LEU A 35 -16.86 1.42 -7.73
CA LEU A 35 -16.01 2.25 -6.88
C LEU A 35 -14.79 1.50 -6.32
N CYS A 36 -14.50 0.28 -6.80
CA CYS A 36 -13.44 -0.57 -6.24
C CYS A 36 -12.09 0.17 -6.17
N GLU A 37 -11.65 0.80 -7.25
CA GLU A 37 -10.37 1.52 -7.34
C GLU A 37 -10.34 2.76 -6.42
N ASP A 38 -11.42 3.55 -6.42
CA ASP A 38 -11.55 4.73 -5.57
C ASP A 38 -11.57 4.35 -4.08
N LEU A 39 -12.23 3.25 -3.72
CA LEU A 39 -12.32 2.77 -2.33
C LEU A 39 -11.01 2.21 -1.82
N LEU A 40 -10.32 1.39 -2.62
CA LEU A 40 -9.00 0.85 -2.25
C LEU A 40 -7.95 1.97 -2.11
N SER A 41 -8.01 3.01 -2.94
CA SER A 41 -7.09 4.15 -2.84
C SER A 41 -7.41 5.16 -1.73
N SER A 42 -8.66 5.21 -1.25
CA SER A 42 -9.12 6.22 -0.28
C SER A 42 -9.39 5.69 1.13
N VAL A 43 -9.52 4.37 1.30
CA VAL A 43 -9.84 3.74 2.59
C VAL A 43 -8.65 2.99 3.13
N ASP A 44 -8.03 3.54 4.17
CA ASP A 44 -6.90 2.91 4.85
C ASP A 44 -7.29 1.54 5.44
N GLN A 45 -6.44 0.54 5.20
CA GLN A 45 -6.55 -0.79 5.80
C GLN A 45 -5.41 -1.04 6.80
N PRO A 46 -5.63 -1.92 7.80
CA PRO A 46 -4.54 -2.39 8.64
C PRO A 46 -3.40 -2.96 7.79
N LEU A 47 -2.18 -2.49 8.04
CA LEU A 47 -1.01 -2.92 7.31
C LEU A 47 -0.76 -4.41 7.57
N LYS A 48 -0.61 -5.18 6.48
CA LYS A 48 -0.23 -6.60 6.55
C LYS A 48 1.28 -6.71 6.40
N ILE A 49 1.87 -7.75 7.00
CA ILE A 49 3.31 -7.99 6.90
C ILE A 49 3.53 -9.18 5.96
N ALA A 50 4.42 -9.00 4.99
CA ALA A 50 4.97 -10.06 4.17
C ALA A 50 6.49 -10.16 4.36
N ARG A 51 7.09 -11.26 3.91
CA ARG A 51 8.53 -11.49 4.02
C ARG A 51 9.17 -11.60 2.65
N ASP A 52 10.17 -10.77 2.40
CA ASP A 52 11.01 -10.87 1.23
C ASP A 52 11.85 -12.15 1.34
N LYS A 53 11.64 -13.08 0.40
CA LYS A 53 12.32 -14.38 0.36
C LYS A 53 13.80 -14.26 -0.02
N GLU A 54 14.20 -13.20 -0.72
CA GLU A 54 15.58 -12.99 -1.17
C GLU A 54 16.45 -12.38 -0.07
N ASN A 55 15.93 -11.35 0.59
CA ASN A 55 16.66 -10.63 1.63
C ASN A 55 16.37 -11.12 3.05
N GLY A 56 15.32 -11.94 3.22
CA GLY A 56 14.88 -12.44 4.52
C GLY A 56 14.31 -11.33 5.43
N ARG A 57 13.87 -10.21 4.86
CA ARG A 57 13.37 -9.04 5.58
C ARG A 57 11.86 -8.91 5.44
N ASP A 58 11.22 -8.47 6.51
CA ASP A 58 9.78 -8.22 6.51
C ASP A 58 9.49 -6.87 5.82
N TYR A 59 8.33 -6.74 5.18
CA TYR A 59 7.84 -5.52 4.54
C TYR A 59 6.32 -5.39 4.66
N LEU A 60 5.81 -4.17 4.51
CA LEU A 60 4.40 -3.84 4.70
C LEU A 60 3.63 -3.93 3.38
N LEU A 61 2.40 -4.44 3.44
CA LEU A 61 1.49 -4.52 2.30
C LEU A 61 0.43 -3.43 2.41
N CYS A 62 0.25 -2.68 1.33
CA CYS A 62 -0.84 -1.74 1.11
C CYS A 62 -1.16 -1.65 -0.38
N ASP A 63 -2.18 -0.88 -0.77
CA ASP A 63 -2.53 -0.74 -2.18
C ASP A 63 -1.46 0.02 -2.98
N TYR A 64 -0.61 0.83 -2.35
CA TYR A 64 0.47 1.58 -3.03
C TYR A 64 1.65 0.73 -3.51
N ASN A 65 1.83 -0.48 -2.97
CA ASN A 65 2.82 -1.44 -3.47
C ASN A 65 2.19 -2.67 -4.10
N ARG A 66 0.90 -2.60 -4.43
CA ARG A 66 0.11 -3.68 -5.02
C ARG A 66 -0.01 -3.50 -6.53
N ASP A 67 0.13 -4.60 -7.25
CA ASP A 67 -0.26 -4.70 -8.66
C ASP A 67 -0.98 -6.03 -8.87
N GLY A 68 -2.24 -5.98 -9.33
CA GLY A 68 -3.14 -7.13 -9.33
C GLY A 68 -3.27 -7.76 -7.93
N ASP A 69 -2.79 -9.00 -7.79
CA ASP A 69 -2.75 -9.73 -6.51
C ASP A 69 -1.34 -9.91 -5.95
N SER A 70 -0.37 -9.16 -6.47
CA SER A 70 1.04 -9.24 -6.08
C SER A 70 1.51 -7.96 -5.42
N TYR A 71 2.50 -8.08 -4.53
CA TYR A 71 3.04 -6.93 -3.80
C TYR A 71 4.54 -6.79 -4.01
N ARG A 72 4.98 -5.55 -4.26
CA ARG A 72 6.39 -5.22 -4.46
C ARG A 72 7.12 -5.09 -3.13
N SER A 73 8.20 -5.83 -2.97
CA SER A 73 9.11 -5.67 -1.83
C SER A 73 10.01 -4.44 -2.02
N PRO A 74 10.19 -3.59 -0.98
CA PRO A 74 11.08 -2.45 -1.06
C PRO A 74 12.56 -2.87 -1.02
N TRP A 75 12.86 -4.11 -0.62
CA TRP A 75 14.23 -4.61 -0.47
C TRP A 75 14.75 -5.22 -1.78
N SER A 76 14.07 -6.23 -2.32
CA SER A 76 14.41 -6.88 -3.59
C SER A 76 13.92 -6.15 -4.84
N ASN A 77 12.97 -5.21 -4.69
CA ASN A 77 12.25 -4.57 -5.80
C ASN A 77 11.49 -5.57 -6.69
N LYS A 78 11.01 -6.68 -6.11
CA LYS A 78 10.29 -7.72 -6.84
C LYS A 78 8.89 -7.90 -6.30
N TYR A 79 7.98 -8.25 -7.18
CA TYR A 79 6.63 -8.64 -6.83
C TYR A 79 6.60 -10.08 -6.29
N ASP A 80 5.77 -10.32 -5.28
CA ASP A 80 5.39 -11.66 -4.82
C ASP A 80 3.85 -11.74 -4.74
N PRO A 81 3.20 -12.64 -5.50
CA PRO A 81 3.77 -13.52 -6.54
C PRO A 81 4.51 -12.77 -7.67
N PRO A 82 5.42 -13.43 -8.42
CA PRO A 82 6.17 -12.78 -9.50
C PRO A 82 5.25 -12.25 -10.62
N LEU A 83 5.50 -11.01 -11.03
CA LEU A 83 4.86 -10.36 -12.19
C LEU A 83 5.93 -9.90 -13.17
N GLU A 84 5.67 -10.03 -14.47
CA GLU A 84 6.57 -9.60 -15.54
C GLU A 84 6.38 -8.12 -15.92
N ASP A 85 5.17 -7.59 -15.72
CA ASP A 85 4.71 -6.27 -16.17
C ASP A 85 4.20 -5.37 -15.04
N GLY A 86 4.59 -5.66 -13.79
CA GLY A 86 4.19 -4.86 -12.64
C GLY A 86 4.71 -3.42 -12.67
N ALA A 87 3.98 -2.48 -12.07
CA ALA A 87 4.40 -1.10 -11.96
C ALA A 87 5.73 -0.95 -11.18
N MET A 88 6.70 -0.25 -11.77
CA MET A 88 8.04 -0.08 -11.20
C MET A 88 8.43 1.40 -11.17
N PRO A 89 9.08 1.89 -10.10
CA PRO A 89 9.62 3.24 -10.08
C PRO A 89 10.76 3.40 -11.08
N SER A 90 10.96 4.61 -11.59
CA SER A 90 12.12 4.95 -12.42
C SER A 90 13.44 4.68 -11.68
N ASP A 91 14.54 4.41 -12.41
CA ASP A 91 15.84 4.07 -11.80
C ASP A 91 16.31 5.13 -10.79
N LYS A 92 16.07 6.41 -11.10
CA LYS A 92 16.40 7.53 -10.22
C LYS A 92 15.55 7.51 -8.96
N LEU A 93 14.25 7.28 -9.10
CA LEU A 93 13.33 7.24 -7.98
C LEU A 93 13.57 6.00 -7.10
N ARG A 94 13.93 4.87 -7.70
CA ARG A 94 14.32 3.65 -6.97
C ARG A 94 15.54 3.87 -6.07
N HIS A 95 16.55 4.62 -6.52
CA HIS A 95 17.68 4.97 -5.65
C HIS A 95 17.22 5.78 -4.43
N LEU A 96 16.35 6.77 -4.65
CA LEU A 96 15.78 7.57 -3.58
C LEU A 96 14.91 6.72 -2.62
N GLU A 97 14.14 5.77 -3.15
CA GLU A 97 13.31 4.85 -2.38
C GLU A 97 14.18 3.97 -1.46
N VAL A 98 15.33 3.50 -1.94
CA VAL A 98 16.29 2.72 -1.12
C VAL A 98 16.87 3.58 0.01
N ASP A 99 17.29 4.80 -0.29
CA ASP A 99 17.81 5.73 0.73
C ASP A 99 16.73 6.09 1.76
N ALA A 100 15.49 6.32 1.31
CA ALA A 100 14.35 6.60 2.18
C ALA A 100 14.04 5.41 3.09
N ASN A 101 14.04 4.18 2.57
CA ASN A 101 13.84 2.98 3.38
C ASN A 101 14.90 2.87 4.50
N GLN A 102 16.17 3.17 4.20
CA GLN A 102 17.23 3.15 5.22
C GLN A 102 17.05 4.25 6.27
N ALA A 103 16.63 5.45 5.88
CA ALA A 103 16.39 6.54 6.81
C ALA A 103 15.18 6.27 7.72
N PHE A 104 14.08 5.77 7.16
CA PHE A 104 12.87 5.46 7.91
C PHE A 104 13.01 4.22 8.79
N ASP A 105 13.85 3.24 8.42
CA ASP A 105 14.14 2.10 9.29
C ASP A 105 14.92 2.53 10.56
N GLN A 106 15.86 3.47 10.43
CA GLN A 106 16.51 4.10 11.59
C GLN A 106 15.51 4.90 12.44
N TYR A 107 14.63 5.67 11.79
CA TYR A 107 13.56 6.39 12.49
C TYR A 107 12.66 5.43 13.28
N ARG A 108 12.24 4.33 12.66
CA ARG A 108 11.46 3.27 13.31
C ARG A 108 12.19 2.73 14.53
N GLU A 109 13.47 2.39 14.42
CA GLU A 109 14.24 1.88 15.55
C GLU A 109 14.34 2.90 16.69
N MET A 110 14.60 4.17 16.38
CA MET A 110 14.71 5.24 17.39
C MET A 110 13.40 5.54 18.13
N TYR A 111 12.24 5.45 17.46
CA TYR A 111 10.95 5.87 18.02
C TYR A 111 10.05 4.72 18.47
N PHE A 112 10.16 3.56 17.83
CA PHE A 112 9.28 2.41 18.06
C PHE A 112 10.01 1.21 18.65
N GLU A 113 11.35 1.23 18.72
CA GLU A 113 12.20 0.18 19.29
C GLU A 113 11.94 -1.24 18.72
N GLY A 114 11.30 -1.31 17.54
CA GLY A 114 10.76 -2.55 16.98
C GLY A 114 9.81 -2.31 15.81
N GLY A 115 9.06 -3.34 15.42
CA GLY A 115 8.12 -3.27 14.29
C GLY A 115 8.76 -3.39 12.91
N VAL A 116 7.99 -3.07 11.86
CA VAL A 116 8.39 -3.15 10.45
C VAL A 116 8.12 -1.79 9.80
N SER A 117 9.00 -1.34 8.91
CA SER A 117 8.83 -0.14 8.10
C SER A 117 9.06 -0.46 6.63
N SER A 118 8.36 0.24 5.74
CA SER A 118 8.54 0.14 4.30
C SER A 118 8.17 1.48 3.67
N VAL A 119 8.96 1.90 2.69
CA VAL A 119 8.73 3.12 1.90
C VAL A 119 8.59 2.72 0.44
N TYR A 120 7.56 3.23 -0.21
CA TYR A 120 7.26 3.03 -1.62
C TYR A 120 7.11 4.38 -2.28
N LEU A 121 7.79 4.59 -3.41
CA LEU A 121 7.71 5.81 -4.19
C LEU A 121 7.23 5.50 -5.61
N TRP A 122 6.52 6.43 -6.24
CA TRP A 122 6.10 6.36 -7.63
C TRP A 122 6.22 7.70 -8.35
N ASP A 123 6.47 7.64 -9.66
CA ASP A 123 6.67 8.82 -10.49
C ASP A 123 5.33 9.54 -10.78
N LEU A 124 5.37 10.88 -10.83
CA LEU A 124 4.26 11.74 -11.24
C LEU A 124 4.73 12.65 -12.39
N ASP A 125 3.80 13.18 -13.20
CA ASP A 125 4.12 14.08 -14.33
C ASP A 125 5.03 15.26 -13.94
N HIS A 126 4.84 15.77 -12.72
CA HIS A 126 5.58 16.91 -12.17
C HIS A 126 6.14 16.61 -10.78
N GLY A 127 6.73 15.43 -10.57
CA GLY A 127 7.41 15.08 -9.32
C GLY A 127 7.39 13.59 -9.03
N PHE A 128 7.24 13.26 -7.76
CA PHE A 128 7.04 11.90 -7.26
C PHE A 128 6.19 11.98 -5.99
N ALA A 129 5.60 10.85 -5.60
CA ALA A 129 4.99 10.64 -4.30
C ALA A 129 5.58 9.40 -3.64
#